data_AF-A0AA38HZ51-F1
#
_entry.id   AF-A0AA38HZ51-F1
#
_cell.length_a   1.000
_cell.length_b   1.000
_cell.length_c   1.000
_cell.angle_alpha   90.00
_cell.angle_beta   90.00
_cell.angle_gamma   90.00
#
_symmetry.space_group_name_H-M   'P 1'
#
loop_
_entity.id
_entity.type
_entity.pdbx_description
1 polymer ?
#
loop_
_entity_poly.entity_id
_entity_poly.type
_entity_poly.pdbx_seq_one_letter_code
_entity_poly.pdbx_strand_id
1 'polypeptide(L)'
;MKFLVCVVLVLSAETIISSAQQVWLAPCKADADCDKIVNATCVNEFCNCGGEFLACPCKEGFIAAKSKKKCLRSVGTVLGTRCDISDDCSRSDQETMNGLVCSDGQCKCGENYTEENGQCIGTNSGTPSSTSRLKDFAVPPVLLLSFITLLFSHNS
;
A
#
# COMPACT_ATOMS: atom_id res chain seq x y z
N MET A 1 41.99 32.46 -20.48
CA MET A 1 41.23 32.61 -19.21
C MET A 1 39.80 33.13 -19.46
N LYS A 2 39.04 32.52 -20.38
CA LYS A 2 37.61 32.86 -20.64
C LYS A 2 36.66 31.67 -20.44
N PHE A 3 37.18 30.44 -20.54
CA PHE A 3 36.41 29.22 -20.32
C PHE A 3 36.09 28.90 -18.84
N LEU A 4 36.89 29.41 -17.90
CA LEU A 4 36.69 29.11 -16.47
C LEU A 4 35.47 29.84 -15.88
N VAL A 5 35.04 30.95 -16.48
CA VAL A 5 33.93 31.78 -15.97
C VAL A 5 32.57 31.16 -16.29
N CYS A 6 32.45 30.40 -17.40
CA CYS A 6 31.19 29.74 -17.75
C CYS A 6 30.86 28.54 -16.85
N VAL A 7 31.87 27.79 -16.37
CA VAL A 7 31.62 26.60 -15.54
C VAL A 7 31.08 26.96 -14.16
N VAL A 8 31.49 28.12 -13.60
CA VAL A 8 30.99 28.60 -12.31
C VAL A 8 29.53 29.09 -12.40
N LEU A 9 29.09 29.55 -13.57
CA LEU A 9 27.71 30.00 -13.78
C LEU A 9 26.70 28.86 -13.99
N VAL A 10 27.14 27.69 -14.45
CA VAL A 10 26.25 26.53 -14.62
C VAL A 10 26.00 25.81 -13.29
N LEU A 11 26.90 25.96 -12.30
CA LEU A 11 26.77 25.31 -10.97
C LEU A 11 25.90 26.07 -9.96
N SER A 12 25.43 27.29 -10.25
CA SER A 12 24.56 28.06 -9.34
C SER A 12 23.07 28.02 -9.72
N ALA A 13 22.71 27.38 -10.83
CA ALA A 13 21.32 27.30 -11.31
C ALA A 13 20.56 26.05 -10.84
N GLU A 14 21.17 25.17 -10.04
CA GLU A 14 20.48 24.04 -9.39
C GLU A 14 19.97 24.47 -8.00
N THR A 15 19.35 25.65 -7.93
CA THR A 15 18.68 26.10 -6.72
C THR A 15 17.30 25.44 -6.63
N ILE A 16 17.27 24.28 -6.00
CA ILE A 16 16.23 23.85 -5.06
C ILE A 16 14.80 24.03 -5.61
N ILE A 17 14.41 23.15 -6.55
CA ILE A 17 13.01 22.71 -6.58
C ILE A 17 12.86 21.80 -5.36
N SER A 18 12.80 22.38 -4.17
CA SER A 18 12.15 21.74 -3.03
C SER A 18 10.68 21.69 -3.43
N SER A 19 10.33 20.68 -4.23
CA SER A 19 8.95 20.28 -4.35
C SER A 19 8.59 19.89 -2.93
N ALA A 20 7.97 20.82 -2.20
CA ALA A 20 7.12 20.46 -1.09
C ALA A 20 6.12 19.48 -1.70
N GLN A 21 6.44 18.19 -1.61
CA GLN A 21 5.50 17.13 -1.92
C GLN A 21 4.37 17.42 -0.96
N GLN A 22 3.30 18.02 -1.49
CA GLN A 22 2.14 18.39 -0.70
C GLN A 22 1.69 17.09 -0.05
N VAL A 23 1.97 16.99 1.25
CA VAL A 23 1.57 15.89 2.10
C VAL A 23 0.07 15.81 1.94
N TRP A 24 -0.40 14.71 1.36
CA TRP A 24 -1.73 14.63 0.76
C TRP A 24 -2.79 14.67 1.84
N LEU A 25 -3.58 15.75 1.86
CA LEU A 25 -4.58 16.00 2.89
C LEU A 25 -5.96 15.58 2.37
N ALA A 26 -6.68 14.78 3.16
CA ALA A 26 -8.10 14.52 2.91
C ALA A 26 -8.88 15.83 3.05
N PRO A 27 -9.88 16.13 2.20
CA PRO A 27 -10.74 17.29 2.39
C PRO A 27 -11.54 17.17 3.69
N CYS A 28 -11.74 18.27 4.40
CA CYS A 28 -12.47 18.33 5.67
C CYS A 28 -13.24 19.65 5.80
N LYS A 29 -14.28 19.66 6.63
CA LYS A 29 -15.00 20.86 7.06
C LYS A 29 -14.76 21.18 8.53
N ALA A 30 -14.46 20.16 9.34
CA ALA A 30 -14.14 20.28 10.75
C ALA A 30 -13.08 19.24 11.17
N ASP A 31 -12.46 19.44 12.33
CA ASP A 31 -11.47 18.50 12.89
C ASP A 31 -12.02 17.07 13.06
N ALA A 32 -13.33 16.94 13.28
CA ALA A 32 -14.01 15.65 13.39
C ALA A 32 -13.95 14.83 12.09
N ASP A 33 -13.81 15.45 10.91
CA ASP A 33 -13.67 14.73 9.64
C ASP A 33 -12.29 14.07 9.48
N CYS A 34 -11.32 14.51 10.28
CA CYS A 34 -9.94 14.02 10.31
C CYS A 34 -9.74 12.94 11.38
N ASP A 35 -10.81 12.46 12.01
CA ASP A 35 -10.77 11.49 13.10
C ASP A 35 -10.14 10.14 12.73
N LYS A 36 -10.02 9.82 11.43
CA LYS A 36 -9.39 8.59 10.93
C LYS A 36 -7.88 8.68 10.80
N ILE A 37 -7.31 9.87 10.95
CA ILE A 37 -5.90 10.17 10.76
C ILE A 37 -5.28 10.49 12.12
N VAL A 38 -4.07 9.98 12.38
CA VAL A 38 -3.37 10.22 13.65
C VAL A 38 -2.93 11.69 13.72
N ASN A 39 -3.27 12.36 14.82
CA ASN A 39 -2.91 13.76 15.12
C ASN A 39 -3.28 14.78 14.02
N ALA A 40 -4.34 14.51 13.26
CA ALA A 40 -4.78 15.42 12.21
C ALA A 40 -5.77 16.49 12.70
N THR A 41 -5.63 17.70 12.17
CA THR A 41 -6.54 18.84 12.35
C THR A 41 -6.95 19.39 10.99
N CYS A 42 -8.15 19.96 10.88
CA CYS A 42 -8.66 20.53 9.66
C CYS A 42 -8.12 21.95 9.47
N VAL A 43 -7.18 22.13 8.53
CA VAL A 43 -6.54 23.41 8.23
C VAL A 43 -6.76 23.72 6.76
N ASN A 44 -7.35 24.88 6.46
CA ASN A 44 -7.69 25.30 5.09
C ASN A 44 -8.52 24.26 4.31
N GLU A 45 -9.53 23.66 4.96
CA GLU A 45 -10.40 22.61 4.37
C GLU A 45 -9.69 21.28 4.08
N PHE A 46 -8.52 21.06 4.69
CA PHE A 46 -7.71 19.88 4.48
C PHE A 46 -7.12 19.32 5.79
N CYS A 47 -7.16 18.00 5.98
CA CYS A 47 -6.66 17.33 7.19
C CYS A 47 -5.13 17.32 7.27
N ASN A 48 -4.55 18.12 8.15
CA ASN A 48 -3.13 18.28 8.41
C ASN A 48 -2.65 17.51 9.66
N CYS A 49 -1.73 16.56 9.46
CA CYS A 49 -1.16 15.68 10.49
C CYS A 49 0.20 16.13 11.07
N GLY A 50 0.66 17.34 10.75
CA GLY A 50 1.97 17.84 11.18
C GLY A 50 3.08 17.48 10.19
N GLY A 51 3.86 18.49 9.78
CA GLY A 51 4.76 18.45 8.61
C GLY A 51 6.01 17.57 8.72
N GLU A 52 6.11 16.69 9.72
CA GLU A 52 7.24 15.76 9.82
C GLU A 52 7.09 14.53 8.93
N PHE A 53 5.86 14.19 8.51
CA PHE A 53 5.59 12.98 7.74
C PHE A 53 5.29 13.28 6.28
N LEU A 54 5.86 12.45 5.39
CA LEU A 54 5.58 12.47 3.95
C LEU A 54 4.11 12.08 3.62
N ALA A 55 3.50 11.31 4.51
CA ALA A 55 2.11 10.86 4.41
C ALA A 55 1.52 10.74 5.82
N CYS A 56 0.25 11.11 5.97
CA CYS A 56 -0.41 11.05 7.26
C CYS A 56 -0.74 9.59 7.65
N PRO A 57 -0.31 9.11 8.83
CA PRO A 57 -0.64 7.77 9.27
C PRO A 57 -2.13 7.65 9.62
N CYS A 58 -2.76 6.55 9.17
CA CYS A 58 -4.13 6.21 9.55
C CYS A 58 -4.17 5.63 10.98
N LYS A 59 -5.26 5.87 11.71
CA LYS A 59 -5.48 5.25 13.03
C LYS A 59 -5.63 3.73 12.92
N GLU A 60 -5.46 3.03 14.04
CA GLU A 60 -5.73 1.59 14.11
C GLU A 60 -7.12 1.24 13.60
N GLY A 61 -7.21 0.15 12.84
CA GLY A 61 -8.45 -0.22 12.17
C GLY A 61 -8.75 0.60 10.92
N PHE A 62 -7.78 1.35 10.38
CA PHE A 62 -7.86 2.00 9.07
C PHE A 62 -6.62 1.73 8.19
N ILE A 63 -6.80 1.69 6.87
CA ILE A 63 -5.75 1.51 5.85
C ILE A 63 -5.79 2.73 4.92
N ALA A 64 -4.63 3.20 4.47
CA ALA A 64 -4.56 4.24 3.45
C ALA A 64 -5.12 3.71 2.11
N ALA A 65 -6.07 4.43 1.52
CA ALA A 65 -6.53 4.14 0.16
C ALA A 65 -5.35 4.19 -0.82
N LYS A 66 -5.47 3.49 -1.96
CA LYS A 66 -4.45 3.50 -3.02
C LYS A 66 -4.12 4.91 -3.52
N SER A 67 -5.12 5.79 -3.54
CA SER A 67 -4.96 7.21 -3.86
C SER A 67 -4.17 8.01 -2.82
N LYS A 68 -3.92 7.44 -1.63
CA LYS A 68 -3.29 8.06 -0.46
C LYS A 68 -4.00 9.31 0.07
N LYS A 69 -5.24 9.55 -0.36
CA LYS A 69 -6.03 10.74 0.01
C LYS A 69 -7.02 10.50 1.16
N LYS A 70 -7.23 9.25 1.58
CA LYS A 70 -8.22 8.89 2.60
C LYS A 70 -7.80 7.63 3.36
N CYS A 71 -8.22 7.55 4.61
CA CYS A 71 -8.12 6.35 5.43
C CYS A 71 -9.45 5.59 5.36
N LEU A 72 -9.39 4.36 4.86
CA LEU A 72 -10.51 3.42 4.74
C LEU A 72 -10.51 2.48 5.94
N ARG A 73 -11.66 1.98 6.38
CA ARG A 73 -11.74 1.07 7.54
C ARG A 73 -11.10 -0.28 7.19
N SER A 74 -10.15 -0.74 8.01
CA SER A 74 -9.35 -1.97 7.88
C SER A 74 -10.07 -3.24 8.34
N VAL A 75 -11.18 -3.10 9.06
CA VAL A 75 -11.72 -4.18 9.89
C VAL A 75 -12.67 -5.07 9.11
N GLY A 76 -12.22 -6.29 8.81
CA GLY A 76 -13.05 -7.36 8.24
C GLY A 76 -13.41 -7.13 6.78
N THR A 77 -13.50 -8.23 6.03
CA THR A 77 -14.11 -8.37 4.70
C THR A 77 -14.57 -7.07 4.05
N VAL A 78 -13.88 -6.65 2.99
CA VAL A 78 -14.08 -5.36 2.31
C VAL A 78 -15.50 -5.19 1.74
N LEU A 79 -16.28 -6.27 1.66
CA LEU A 79 -17.66 -6.27 1.24
C LEU A 79 -18.55 -5.35 2.07
N GLY A 80 -19.38 -4.56 1.38
CA GLY A 80 -20.28 -3.57 1.99
C GLY A 80 -19.59 -2.30 2.50
N THR A 81 -18.25 -2.23 2.48
CA THR A 81 -17.55 -1.00 2.85
C THR A 81 -17.73 0.07 1.77
N ARG A 82 -17.70 1.34 2.18
CA ARG A 82 -17.82 2.48 1.26
C ARG A 82 -16.58 2.60 0.37
N CYS A 83 -16.80 2.82 -0.92
CA CYS A 83 -15.77 3.05 -1.92
C CYS A 83 -16.18 4.18 -2.86
N ASP A 84 -15.19 4.82 -3.49
CA ASP A 84 -15.43 5.77 -4.59
C ASP A 84 -15.03 5.15 -5.93
N ILE A 85 -13.99 4.30 -5.91
CA ILE A 85 -13.49 3.57 -7.08
C ILE A 85 -13.23 2.10 -6.70
N SER A 86 -13.25 1.18 -7.67
CA SER A 86 -13.01 -0.25 -7.42
C SER A 86 -11.66 -0.54 -6.77
N ASP A 87 -10.65 0.27 -7.06
CA ASP A 87 -9.31 0.16 -6.44
C ASP A 87 -9.33 0.41 -4.92
N ASP A 88 -10.36 1.08 -4.38
CA ASP A 88 -10.52 1.24 -2.93
C ASP A 88 -10.92 -0.07 -2.24
N CYS A 89 -11.48 -1.01 -3.00
CA CYS A 89 -11.90 -2.31 -2.50
C CYS A 89 -10.76 -3.34 -2.45
N SER A 90 -9.61 -3.01 -3.06
CA SER A 90 -8.45 -3.88 -3.11
C SER A 90 -7.56 -3.66 -1.89
N ARG A 91 -7.27 -4.73 -1.16
CA ARG A 91 -6.28 -4.71 -0.07
C ARG A 91 -4.87 -4.71 -0.65
N SER A 92 -4.06 -3.72 -0.26
CA SER A 92 -2.69 -3.52 -0.76
C SER A 92 -1.75 -4.72 -0.50
N ASP A 93 -2.09 -5.57 0.47
CA ASP A 93 -1.36 -6.74 0.90
C ASP A 93 -1.85 -8.06 0.26
N GLN A 94 -2.98 -8.05 -0.45
CA GLN A 94 -3.50 -9.22 -1.14
C GLN A 94 -3.62 -8.97 -2.64
N GLU A 95 -2.57 -9.33 -3.38
CA GLU A 95 -2.56 -9.36 -4.86
C GLU A 95 -3.63 -10.29 -5.47
N THR A 96 -4.37 -11.04 -4.65
CA THR A 96 -5.23 -12.15 -5.09
C THR A 96 -6.72 -11.99 -4.78
N MET A 97 -7.16 -10.90 -4.15
CA MET A 97 -8.61 -10.60 -4.06
C MET A 97 -9.13 -9.99 -5.37
N ASN A 98 -8.91 -10.72 -6.47
CA ASN A 98 -9.55 -10.44 -7.74
C ASN A 98 -11.05 -10.68 -7.54
N GLY A 99 -11.87 -9.67 -7.84
CA GLY A 99 -13.32 -9.83 -7.84
C GLY A 99 -14.12 -8.88 -6.98
N LEU A 100 -13.51 -7.93 -6.26
CA LEU A 100 -14.26 -6.83 -5.64
C LEU A 100 -14.37 -5.65 -6.62
N VAL A 101 -15.55 -5.07 -6.73
CA VAL A 101 -15.84 -3.89 -7.54
C VAL A 101 -16.57 -2.85 -6.70
N CYS A 102 -16.34 -1.58 -6.97
CA CYS A 102 -17.13 -0.52 -6.34
C CYS A 102 -18.44 -0.35 -7.11
N SER A 103 -19.57 -0.69 -6.49
CA SER A 103 -20.91 -0.60 -7.07
C SER A 103 -21.84 0.08 -6.06
N ASP A 104 -22.52 1.15 -6.49
CA ASP A 104 -23.38 1.99 -5.65
C ASP A 104 -22.66 2.55 -4.41
N GLY A 105 -21.38 2.91 -4.58
CA GLY A 105 -20.52 3.42 -3.50
C GLY A 105 -20.19 2.38 -2.44
N GLN A 106 -20.40 1.08 -2.71
CA GLN A 106 -20.06 -0.03 -1.83
C GLN A 106 -19.24 -1.09 -2.56
N CYS A 107 -18.30 -1.70 -1.86
CA CYS A 107 -17.53 -2.82 -2.39
C CYS A 107 -18.42 -4.06 -2.45
N LYS A 108 -18.62 -4.61 -3.65
CA LYS A 108 -19.40 -5.82 -3.92
C LYS A 108 -18.56 -6.81 -4.72
N CYS A 109 -18.96 -8.08 -4.75
CA CYS A 109 -18.39 -9.01 -5.71
C CYS A 109 -18.78 -8.62 -7.14
N GLY A 110 -17.83 -8.70 -8.07
CA GLY A 110 -18.05 -8.49 -9.49
C GLY A 110 -18.84 -9.63 -10.12
N GLU A 111 -19.25 -9.46 -11.38
CA GLU A 111 -20.20 -10.35 -12.06
C GLU A 111 -19.80 -11.84 -12.13
N ASN A 112 -18.50 -12.14 -12.02
CA ASN A 112 -17.96 -13.51 -12.05
C ASN A 112 -17.61 -14.07 -10.68
N TYR A 113 -18.10 -13.44 -9.60
CA TYR A 113 -17.77 -13.81 -8.25
C TYR A 113 -19.05 -13.89 -7.40
N THR A 114 -19.12 -14.90 -6.54
CA THR A 114 -20.18 -15.06 -5.55
C THR A 114 -19.61 -14.79 -4.17
N GLU A 115 -20.39 -14.10 -3.34
CA GLU A 115 -20.03 -13.88 -1.93
C GLU A 115 -20.23 -15.17 -1.13
N GLU A 116 -19.17 -15.66 -0.49
CA GLU A 116 -19.21 -16.80 0.42
C GLU A 116 -18.30 -16.53 1.63
N ASN A 117 -18.86 -16.58 2.84
CA ASN A 117 -18.16 -16.25 4.09
C ASN A 117 -17.45 -14.88 4.08
N GLY A 118 -18.04 -13.90 3.40
CA GLY A 118 -17.49 -12.55 3.23
C GLY A 118 -16.25 -12.48 2.32
N GLN A 119 -16.06 -13.49 1.47
CA GLN A 119 -15.06 -13.50 0.41
C GLN A 119 -15.73 -13.61 -0.96
N CYS A 120 -15.12 -13.03 -1.99
CA CYS A 120 -15.59 -13.18 -3.37
C CYS A 120 -14.93 -14.41 -4.01
N ILE A 121 -15.71 -15.46 -4.27
CA ILE A 121 -15.25 -16.71 -4.87
C ILE A 121 -15.66 -16.75 -6.35
N GLY A 122 -14.72 -17.02 -7.24
CA GLY A 122 -15.00 -17.04 -8.69
C GLY A 122 -15.99 -18.16 -9.06
N THR A 123 -17.05 -17.84 -9.79
CA THR A 123 -18.09 -18.81 -10.23
C THR A 123 -17.56 -19.84 -11.24
N ASN A 124 -16.47 -19.51 -11.95
CA ASN A 124 -15.82 -20.38 -12.93
C ASN A 124 -14.66 -21.21 -12.36
N SER A 125 -14.49 -21.26 -11.03
CA SER A 125 -13.49 -22.11 -10.35
C SER A 125 -13.84 -23.61 -10.41
N GLY A 126 -14.56 -24.06 -11.44
CA GLY A 126 -14.92 -25.45 -11.70
C GLY A 126 -13.75 -26.34 -12.13
N THR A 127 -12.52 -25.85 -12.10
CA THR A 127 -11.37 -26.75 -11.93
C THR A 127 -11.28 -27.10 -10.45
N PRO A 128 -11.54 -28.36 -10.05
CA PRO A 128 -11.32 -28.81 -8.69
C PRO A 128 -9.91 -28.38 -8.32
N SER A 129 -9.81 -27.53 -7.29
CA SER A 129 -8.56 -27.11 -6.69
C SER A 129 -7.77 -28.38 -6.47
N SER A 130 -6.74 -28.56 -7.31
CA SER A 130 -5.86 -29.71 -7.28
C SER A 130 -5.50 -29.91 -5.83
N THR A 131 -5.85 -31.10 -5.34
CA THR A 131 -5.28 -31.67 -4.13
C THR A 131 -3.87 -31.15 -4.00
N SER A 132 -3.61 -30.49 -2.87
CA SER A 132 -2.27 -30.21 -2.39
C SER A 132 -1.54 -31.56 -2.37
N ARG A 133 -0.92 -31.93 -3.50
CA ARG A 133 0.25 -32.78 -3.48
C ARG A 133 1.24 -31.93 -2.70
N LEU A 134 1.29 -32.15 -1.40
CA LEU A 134 2.56 -32.34 -0.72
C LEU A 134 3.37 -33.28 -1.64
N LYS A 135 4.06 -32.70 -2.63
CA LYS A 135 5.33 -33.26 -3.02
C LYS A 135 6.20 -32.90 -1.84
N ASP A 136 6.46 -33.92 -1.04
CA ASP A 136 7.68 -34.04 -0.27
C ASP A 136 8.80 -33.32 -1.02
N PHE A 137 9.10 -32.09 -0.60
CA PHE A 137 10.42 -31.55 -0.80
C PHE A 137 11.31 -32.35 0.15
N ALA A 138 11.65 -33.57 -0.27
CA ALA A 138 12.85 -34.23 0.16
C ALA A 138 14.00 -33.32 -0.25
N VAL A 139 14.33 -32.37 0.62
CA VAL A 139 15.55 -31.58 0.52
C VAL A 139 16.68 -32.61 0.62
N PRO A 140 17.46 -32.82 -0.45
CA PRO A 140 18.60 -33.73 -0.36
C PRO A 140 19.57 -33.17 0.70
N PRO A 141 20.01 -33.98 1.68
CA PRO A 141 20.87 -33.52 2.79
C PRO A 141 22.30 -33.11 2.38
N VAL A 142 22.54 -32.78 1.11
CA VAL A 142 23.90 -32.60 0.56
C VAL A 142 24.35 -31.13 0.51
N LEU A 143 23.48 -30.16 0.85
CA LEU A 143 23.82 -28.72 0.81
C LEU A 143 24.05 -28.07 2.19
N LEU A 144 24.13 -28.85 3.28
CA LEU A 144 24.46 -28.32 4.61
C LEU A 144 25.95 -28.34 4.96
N LEU A 145 26.84 -28.83 4.08
CA LEU A 145 28.27 -28.96 4.38
C LEU A 145 29.16 -27.87 3.76
N SER A 146 28.65 -26.98 2.92
CA SER A 146 29.47 -25.95 2.24
C SER A 146 29.53 -24.58 2.94
N PHE A 147 28.77 -24.35 4.01
CA PHE A 147 28.79 -23.07 4.74
C PHE A 147 29.72 -23.04 5.96
N ILE A 148 30.23 -24.19 6.42
CA ILE A 148 31.08 -24.24 7.64
C ILE A 148 32.55 -23.88 7.34
N THR A 149 33.02 -24.00 6.10
CA THR A 149 34.41 -23.72 5.75
C THR A 149 34.75 -22.23 5.59
N LEU A 150 33.78 -21.33 5.47
CA LEU A 150 34.04 -19.89 5.32
C LEU A 150 34.23 -19.15 6.65
N LEU A 151 33.95 -19.76 7.80
CA LEU A 151 34.11 -19.12 9.11
C LEU A 151 35.52 -19.26 9.73
N PHE A 152 36.43 -20.03 9.11
CA PHE A 152 37.78 -20.25 9.66
C PHE A 152 38.93 -19.58 8.89
N SER A 153 38.68 -18.87 7.78
CA SER A 153 39.74 -18.20 7.01
C SER A 153 39.96 -16.72 7.34
N HIS A 154 39.25 -16.15 8.32
CA HIS A 154 39.32 -14.72 8.61
C HIS A 154 39.84 -14.37 10.01
N ASN A 155 40.77 -15.17 10.53
CA ASN A 155 41.42 -14.92 11.83
C ASN A 155 42.90 -15.36 11.86
N SER A 156 43.68 -14.95 10.86
CA SER A 156 45.14 -14.91 10.89
C SER A 156 45.64 -13.62 10.26
#